data_AF-A0A285UC17-F1
#
_entry.id   AF-A0A285UC17-F1
#
_cell.length_a   1.000
_cell.length_b   1.000
_cell.length_c   1.000
_cell.angle_alpha   90.00
_cell.angle_beta   90.00
_cell.angle_gamma   90.00
#
_symmetry.space_group_name_H-M   'P 1'
#
loop_
_entity.id
_entity.type
_entity.pdbx_description
1 polymer ?
#
loop_
_entity_poly.entity_id
_entity_poly.type
_entity_poly.pdbx_seq_one_letter_code
_entity_poly.pdbx_strand_id
1 'polypeptide(L)'
;MKANGYGRFIQKIVINVAPTDLDAVSQKLGIPAEEEIGDPLTRRLIWTRLTRQLGNDEDVVFDLWMELGHLADKTEWQIDWEASDY
;
A
#
# COMPACT_ATOMS: atom_id res chain seq x y z
N MET A 1 -1.60 -15.06 -0.87
CA MET A 1 -0.93 -15.43 -2.16
C MET A 1 -1.85 -16.10 -3.19
N LYS A 2 -2.29 -15.40 -4.25
CA LYS A 2 -2.99 -16.02 -5.40
C LYS A 2 -2.08 -15.97 -6.64
N ALA A 3 -1.60 -17.13 -7.10
CA ALA A 3 -0.83 -17.21 -8.33
C ALA A 3 -1.74 -16.96 -9.54
N ASN A 4 -1.36 -16.07 -10.45
CA ASN A 4 -2.18 -15.74 -11.62
C ASN A 4 -1.99 -16.70 -12.82
N GLY A 5 -1.33 -17.84 -12.61
CA GLY A 5 -1.06 -18.84 -13.65
C GLY A 5 0.12 -18.52 -14.58
N TYR A 6 0.77 -17.36 -14.47
CA TYR A 6 1.89 -16.92 -15.32
C TYR A 6 3.22 -16.71 -14.56
N GLY A 7 3.37 -17.32 -13.38
CA GLY A 7 4.55 -17.09 -12.52
C GLY A 7 4.61 -15.67 -11.94
N ARG A 8 3.47 -14.99 -11.83
CA ARG A 8 3.33 -13.72 -11.12
C ARG A 8 2.39 -13.88 -9.92
N PHE A 9 2.72 -13.20 -8.84
CA PHE A 9 1.98 -13.16 -7.59
C PHE A 9 1.33 -11.79 -7.44
N ILE A 10 0.08 -11.79 -6.98
CA ILE A 10 -0.62 -10.57 -6.57
C ILE A 10 -0.35 -10.39 -5.10
N GLN A 11 0.32 -9.29 -4.74
CA GLN A 11 0.53 -8.88 -3.37
C GLN A 11 -0.45 -7.76 -3.02
N LYS A 12 -1.04 -7.84 -1.84
CA LYS A 12 -1.91 -6.80 -1.27
C LYS A 12 -1.20 -6.22 -0.06
N ILE A 13 -0.79 -4.97 -0.18
CA ILE A 13 -0.05 -4.25 0.84
C ILE A 13 -1.00 -3.28 1.51
N VAL A 14 -1.12 -3.42 2.83
CA VAL A 14 -1.93 -2.53 3.65
C VAL A 14 -1.07 -1.34 4.06
N ILE A 15 -1.53 -0.14 3.73
CA ILE A 15 -0.84 1.11 4.01
C ILE A 15 -1.71 1.91 4.98
N ASN A 16 -1.11 2.30 6.10
CA ASN A 16 -1.68 3.25 7.04
C ASN A 16 -1.18 4.66 6.71
N VAL A 17 -2.10 5.62 6.63
CA VAL A 17 -1.82 7.04 6.41
C VAL A 17 -2.60 7.90 7.39
N ALA A 18 -2.17 9.15 7.58
CA ALA A 18 -2.94 10.13 8.32
C ALA A 18 -4.28 10.41 7.62
N PRO A 19 -5.40 10.62 8.36
CA PRO A 19 -6.69 10.95 7.77
C PRO A 19 -6.66 12.20 6.89
N THR A 20 -5.78 13.16 7.20
CA THR A 20 -5.60 14.40 6.43
C THR A 20 -4.99 14.17 5.04
N ASP A 21 -4.23 13.09 4.88
CA ASP A 21 -3.49 12.77 3.66
C ASP A 21 -4.19 11.67 2.84
N LEU A 22 -5.23 11.04 3.41
CA LEU A 22 -5.94 9.90 2.82
C LEU A 22 -6.40 10.18 1.39
N ASP A 23 -7.08 11.31 1.16
CA ASP A 23 -7.63 11.65 -0.15
C ASP A 23 -6.51 11.87 -1.18
N ALA A 24 -5.43 12.55 -0.78
CA ALA A 24 -4.29 12.81 -1.66
C ALA A 24 -3.57 11.52 -2.04
N VAL A 25 -3.35 10.62 -1.08
CA VAL A 25 -2.70 9.33 -1.28
C VAL A 25 -3.59 8.39 -2.11
N SER A 26 -4.88 8.30 -1.78
CA SER A 26 -5.89 7.52 -2.52
C SER A 26 -5.95 7.96 -3.98
N GLN A 27 -6.03 9.27 -4.24
CA GLN A 27 -6.04 9.82 -5.60
C GLN A 27 -4.72 9.52 -6.34
N LYS A 28 -3.58 9.63 -5.66
CA LYS A 28 -2.27 9.38 -6.26
C LYS A 28 -2.08 7.93 -6.67
N LEU A 29 -2.47 7.00 -5.81
CA LEU A 29 -2.38 5.56 -6.04
C LEU A 29 -3.52 5.04 -6.93
N GLY A 30 -4.55 5.84 -7.20
CA GLY A 30 -5.72 5.44 -7.97
C GLY A 30 -6.55 4.34 -7.30
N ILE A 31 -6.46 4.22 -5.97
CA ILE A 31 -7.17 3.22 -5.17
C ILE A 31 -8.21 3.91 -4.30
N PRO A 32 -9.38 3.30 -4.06
CA PRO A 32 -10.36 3.89 -3.16
C PRO A 32 -9.79 3.94 -1.73
N ALA A 33 -10.05 5.04 -1.04
CA ALA A 33 -9.86 5.11 0.40
C ALA A 33 -10.75 4.06 1.08
N GLU A 34 -10.17 3.16 1.88
CA GLU A 34 -10.96 2.24 2.69
C GLU A 34 -11.26 2.85 4.07
N GLU A 35 -12.47 2.60 4.57
CA GLU A 35 -12.98 3.16 5.82
C GLU A 35 -12.31 2.56 7.08
N GLU A 36 -12.34 3.37 8.14
CA GLU A 36 -11.76 3.20 9.48
C GLU A 36 -11.69 1.77 10.02
N ILE A 37 -10.50 1.37 10.49
CA ILE A 37 -10.36 0.23 11.39
C ILE A 37 -9.98 0.75 12.78
N GLY A 38 -10.99 1.14 13.57
CA GLY A 38 -10.93 1.31 15.02
C GLY A 38 -9.98 2.38 15.61
N ASP A 39 -8.99 2.85 14.84
CA ASP A 39 -8.02 3.88 15.22
C ASP A 39 -8.41 5.21 14.56
N PRO A 40 -8.79 6.24 15.35
CA PRO A 40 -9.14 7.54 14.80
C PRO A 40 -7.96 8.24 14.12
N LEU A 41 -6.71 7.89 14.45
CA LEU A 41 -5.51 8.57 14.00
C LEU A 41 -4.94 8.06 12.67
N THR A 42 -5.39 6.90 12.19
CA THR A 42 -4.88 6.31 10.95
C THR A 42 -6.02 5.83 10.05
N ARG A 43 -5.75 5.82 8.74
CA ARG A 43 -6.67 5.31 7.72
C ARG A 43 -5.92 4.31 6.85
N ARG A 44 -6.64 3.27 6.43
CA ARG A 44 -6.07 2.15 5.68
C ARG A 44 -6.36 2.26 4.20
N LEU A 45 -5.38 1.86 3.42
CA LEU A 45 -5.45 1.76 1.97
C LEU A 45 -4.88 0.40 1.59
N ILE A 46 -5.56 -0.31 0.69
CA ILE A 46 -5.02 -1.56 0.14
C ILE A 46 -4.42 -1.27 -1.22
N TRP A 47 -3.10 -1.23 -1.27
CA TRP A 47 -2.34 -1.11 -2.50
C TRP A 47 -2.01 -2.50 -3.05
N THR A 48 -2.31 -2.74 -4.32
CA THR A 48 -2.09 -4.04 -4.96
C THR A 48 -0.98 -3.95 -5.98
N ARG A 49 0.02 -4.82 -5.90
CA ARG A 49 1.12 -4.92 -6.88
C ARG A 49 1.23 -6.32 -7.49
N LEU A 50 1.77 -6.37 -8.70
CA LEU A 50 2.13 -7.61 -9.38
C LEU A 50 3.64 -7.82 -9.28
N THR A 51 4.06 -8.94 -8.70
CA THR A 51 5.48 -9.30 -8.60
C THR A 51 5.76 -10.64 -9.25
N ARG A 52 7.00 -10.85 -9.69
CA ARG A 52 7.53 -12.15 -10.15
C ARG A 52 8.37 -12.85 -9.07
N GLN A 53 8.70 -12.14 -8.00
CA GLN A 53 9.52 -12.63 -6.89
C GLN A 53 8.69 -12.66 -5.61
N LEU A 54 8.90 -13.69 -4.79
CA LEU A 54 8.31 -13.75 -3.46
C LEU A 54 8.93 -12.65 -2.59
N GLY A 55 8.06 -11.76 -2.08
CA GLY A 55 8.27 -10.85 -0.94
C GLY A 55 9.70 -10.45 -0.61
N ASN A 56 10.15 -9.33 -1.18
CA ASN A 56 11.20 -8.52 -0.57
C ASN A 56 10.55 -7.21 -0.12
N ASP A 57 10.56 -6.96 1.19
CA ASP A 57 9.92 -5.79 1.79
C ASP A 57 10.59 -4.49 1.31
N GLU A 58 11.90 -4.53 1.03
CA GLU A 58 12.60 -3.36 0.46
C GLU A 58 12.06 -2.98 -0.92
N ASP A 59 11.74 -3.96 -1.76
CA ASP A 59 11.16 -3.69 -3.09
C ASP A 59 9.74 -3.15 -2.95
N VAL A 60 8.98 -3.62 -1.97
CA VAL A 60 7.63 -3.11 -1.68
C VAL A 60 7.71 -1.64 -1.25
N VAL A 61 8.63 -1.31 -0.34
CA VAL A 61 8.85 0.07 0.11
C VAL A 61 9.28 0.96 -1.06
N PHE A 62 10.23 0.50 -1.89
CA PHE A 62 10.72 1.26 -3.02
C PHE A 62 9.64 1.51 -4.08
N ASP A 63 8.92 0.47 -4.49
CA ASP A 63 7.84 0.59 -5.47
C ASP A 63 6.74 1.53 -4.96
N LEU A 64 6.36 1.41 -3.68
CA LEU A 64 5.35 2.27 -3.08
C LEU A 64 5.83 3.73 -3.02
N TRP A 65 7.07 3.98 -2.61
CA TRP A 65 7.66 5.32 -2.60
C TRP A 65 7.67 5.94 -4.00
N MET A 66 7.99 5.14 -5.04
CA MET A 66 7.96 5.57 -6.43
C MET A 66 6.56 5.93 -6.93
N GLU A 67 5.54 5.13 -6.59
CA GLU A 67 4.14 5.39 -6.94
C GLU A 67 3.59 6.66 -6.25
N LEU A 68 3.94 6.85 -4.97
CA LEU A 68 3.56 8.05 -4.20
C LEU A 68 4.30 9.31 -4.69
N GLY A 69 5.54 9.15 -5.17
CA GLY A 69 6.39 10.24 -5.64
C GLY A 69 6.58 11.31 -4.56
N HIS A 70 6.37 12.59 -4.91
CA HIS A 70 6.54 13.71 -3.98
C HIS A 70 5.60 13.70 -2.77
N LEU A 71 4.55 12.87 -2.77
CA LEU A 71 3.72 12.68 -1.57
C LEU A 71 4.44 11.80 -0.54
N ALA A 72 5.30 10.87 -0.98
CA ALA A 72 6.01 9.97 -0.07
C ALA A 72 6.86 10.70 0.97
N ASP A 73 7.37 11.89 0.63
CA ASP A 73 8.18 12.74 1.50
C ASP A 73 7.35 13.76 2.32
N LYS A 74 6.06 13.95 1.96
CA LYS A 74 5.17 14.97 2.55
C LYS A 74 4.11 14.40 3.47
N THR A 75 3.84 13.11 3.35
CA THR A 75 2.81 12.40 4.12
C THR A 75 3.48 11.37 4.99
N GLU A 76 3.03 11.22 6.23
CA GLU A 76 3.43 10.08 7.04
C GLU A 76 2.63 8.84 6.61
N TRP A 77 3.34 7.85 6.09
CA TRP A 77 2.76 6.57 5.67
C TRP A 77 3.56 5.41 6.28
N GLN A 78 2.87 4.33 6.57
CA GLN A 78 3.45 3.11 7.15
C GLN A 78 2.82 1.89 6.51
N ILE A 79 3.60 0.84 6.28
CA ILE A 79 3.07 -0.44 5.81
C ILE A 79 2.73 -1.31 7.01
N ASP A 80 1.49 -1.81 7.05
CA ASP A 80 1.05 -2.84 7.98
C ASP A 80 1.42 -4.21 7.39
N TRP A 81 2.63 -4.67 7.71
CA TRP A 81 3.15 -5.95 7.21
C TRP A 81 2.34 -7.15 7.70
N GLU A 82 1.77 -7.08 8.90
CA GLU A 82 0.95 -8.15 9.47
C GLU A 82 -0.41 -8.28 8.77
N ALA A 83 -1.00 -7.15 8.37
CA ALA A 83 -2.24 -7.12 7.61
C ALA A 83 -2.05 -7.32 6.09
N SER A 84 -0.82 -7.29 5.59
CA SER A 84 -0.50 -7.47 4.18
C SER A 84 -0.52 -8.94 3.76
N ASP A 85 -1.05 -9.23 2.56
CA ASP A 85 -1.09 -10.58 1.98
C ASP A 85 -0.10 -10.66 0.81
N TYR A 86 0.90 -11.51 0.99
CA TYR A 86 1.88 -11.83 -0.04
C TYR A 86 1.31 -12.88 -0.95
#